data_AF-A0A9W7DNK6-F1
#
_entry.id   AF-A0A9W7DNK6-F1
#
_cell.length_a   1.000
_cell.length_b   1.000
_cell.length_c   1.000
_cell.angle_alpha   90.00
_cell.angle_beta   90.00
_cell.angle_gamma   90.00
#
_symmetry.space_group_name_H-M   'P 1'
#
loop_
_entity.id
_entity.type
_entity.pdbx_description
1 polymer ?
#
loop_
_entity_poly.entity_id
_entity_poly.type
_entity_poly.pdbx_seq_one_letter_code
_entity_poly.pdbx_strand_id
1 'polypeptide(L)'
;MNDELVAIPTETVYGLACNALSPTAAERVFQKKARPLTDPLIVHVPSPESALPLISAPPQLHTAFLALTSSFWPGPLTIILPSSPLIPPIITSSTSTVALRSPSHPTCRSIMSACKVPLAMPSANKFGHVSPTTREHVMCEFPTGVLIVDEGESSTSEKVGIESTVVKLSVDPGGATAVQILRPGVVTSRMVSGGMEDVGETVVVDFGGIMEGMEGEALAYRTLSGGGDAGEAGRVVYETLRWAEEVTGAKWIALPDLRRVDDESVEGVKDRIWRAASGIVKGEK
;
A
#
# COMPACT_ATOMS: atom_id res chain seq x y z
N MET A 1 20.06 -2.10 -1.11
CA MET A 1 20.93 -1.20 -0.30
C MET A 1 22.18 -0.76 -1.07
N ASN A 2 22.85 -1.63 -1.84
CA ASN A 2 24.02 -1.27 -2.66
C ASN A 2 23.67 -0.81 -4.09
N ASP A 3 22.48 -0.24 -4.30
CA ASP A 3 21.93 0.13 -5.62
C ASP A 3 21.91 -0.98 -6.68
N GLU A 4 21.96 -2.25 -6.25
CA GLU A 4 21.81 -3.41 -7.12
C GLU A 4 20.37 -3.63 -7.57
N LEU A 5 20.22 -4.26 -8.73
CA LEU A 5 18.92 -4.61 -9.31
C LEU A 5 18.60 -6.07 -9.01
N VAL A 6 17.41 -6.30 -8.46
CA VAL A 6 16.96 -7.64 -8.08
C VAL A 6 15.60 -7.90 -8.71
N ALA A 7 15.46 -8.98 -9.47
CA ALA A 7 14.17 -9.44 -9.95
C ALA A 7 13.47 -10.26 -8.86
N ILE A 8 12.30 -9.79 -8.42
CA ILE A 8 11.53 -10.34 -7.31
C ILE A 8 10.17 -10.83 -7.83
N PRO A 9 9.73 -12.05 -7.48
CA PRO A 9 8.40 -12.54 -7.80
C PRO A 9 7.31 -11.78 -7.04
N THR A 10 6.17 -11.54 -7.69
CA THR A 10 4.95 -11.03 -7.06
C THR A 10 3.76 -11.91 -7.44
N GLU A 11 2.58 -11.66 -6.86
CA GLU A 11 1.34 -12.32 -7.23
C GLU A 11 0.88 -11.96 -8.66
N THR A 12 1.44 -10.89 -9.24
CA THR A 12 1.12 -10.44 -10.62
C THR A 12 2.16 -10.92 -11.63
N VAL A 13 3.32 -10.29 -11.64
CA VAL A 13 4.46 -10.54 -12.55
C VAL A 13 5.77 -10.38 -11.77
N TYR A 14 6.88 -10.90 -12.29
CA TYR A 14 8.20 -10.58 -11.74
C TYR A 14 8.49 -9.09 -11.92
N GLY A 15 9.03 -8.47 -10.89
CA GLY A 15 9.37 -7.06 -10.87
C GLY A 15 10.88 -6.84 -10.72
N LEU A 16 11.44 -5.87 -11.45
CA LEU A 16 12.85 -5.48 -11.36
C LEU A 16 13.00 -4.40 -10.29
N ALA A 17 13.32 -4.82 -9.08
CA ALA A 17 13.38 -3.97 -7.90
C ALA A 17 14.69 -3.19 -7.79
N CYS A 18 14.57 -1.95 -7.34
CA CYS A 18 15.66 -1.12 -6.85
C CYS A 18 15.20 -0.31 -5.62
N ASN A 19 16.12 0.33 -4.90
CA ASN A 19 15.76 1.27 -3.83
C ASN A 19 15.02 2.48 -4.44
N ALA A 20 13.77 2.72 -4.05
CA ALA A 20 12.97 3.83 -4.58
C ALA A 20 13.50 5.20 -4.15
N LEU A 21 14.28 5.27 -3.06
CA LEU A 21 14.85 6.52 -2.55
C LEU A 21 16.21 6.85 -3.16
N SER A 22 16.77 5.96 -4.00
CA SER A 22 18.06 6.15 -4.66
C SER A 22 17.86 6.54 -6.13
N PRO A 23 18.15 7.79 -6.53
CA PRO A 23 18.09 8.20 -7.94
C PRO A 23 19.01 7.33 -8.81
N THR A 24 20.21 7.00 -8.31
CA THR A 24 21.19 6.15 -9.01
C THR A 24 20.65 4.75 -9.25
N ALA A 25 19.97 4.14 -8.28
CA ALA A 25 19.35 2.84 -8.46
C ALA A 25 18.21 2.88 -9.49
N ALA A 26 17.40 3.95 -9.47
CA ALA A 26 16.33 4.15 -10.45
C ALA A 26 16.89 4.34 -11.87
N GLU A 27 17.95 5.12 -12.06
CA GLU A 27 18.63 5.28 -13.35
C GLU A 27 19.07 3.93 -13.92
N ARG A 28 19.63 3.05 -13.08
CA ARG A 28 20.02 1.69 -13.48
C ARG A 28 18.81 0.88 -13.96
N VAL A 29 17.64 1.01 -13.33
CA VAL A 29 16.40 0.35 -13.79
C VAL A 29 16.00 0.87 -15.18
N PHE A 30 15.96 2.18 -15.38
CA PHE A 30 15.61 2.78 -16.68
C PHE A 30 16.56 2.33 -17.79
N GLN A 31 17.87 2.39 -17.53
CA GLN A 31 18.91 1.94 -18.46
C GLN A 31 18.78 0.45 -18.76
N LYS A 32 18.66 -0.39 -17.73
CA LYS A 32 18.60 -1.86 -17.89
C LYS A 32 17.39 -2.30 -18.71
N LYS A 33 16.26 -1.63 -18.53
CA LYS A 33 15.01 -1.90 -19.25
C LYS A 33 14.92 -1.21 -20.61
N ALA A 34 15.84 -0.30 -20.95
CA ALA A 34 15.68 0.65 -22.05
C ALA A 34 14.32 1.39 -21.98
N ARG A 35 13.89 1.76 -20.76
CA ARG A 35 12.61 2.42 -20.48
C ARG A 35 12.79 3.94 -20.62
N PRO A 36 11.85 4.67 -21.27
CA PRO A 36 11.91 6.12 -21.33
C PRO A 36 11.69 6.73 -19.94
N LEU A 37 12.40 7.81 -19.63
CA LEU A 37 12.27 8.54 -18.35
C LEU A 37 10.90 9.19 -18.15
N THR A 38 10.08 9.26 -19.20
CA THR A 38 8.69 9.74 -19.15
C THR A 38 7.69 8.71 -18.64
N ASP A 39 8.11 7.46 -18.43
CA ASP A 39 7.24 6.39 -17.95
C ASP A 39 7.58 6.01 -16.48
N PRO A 40 6.77 6.46 -15.50
CA PRO A 40 7.13 6.40 -14.08
C PRO A 40 7.21 4.97 -13.54
N LEU A 41 7.81 4.80 -12.36
CA LEU A 41 7.95 3.51 -11.69
C LEU A 41 6.93 3.37 -10.56
N ILE A 42 6.40 2.15 -10.37
CA ILE A 42 5.55 1.84 -9.22
C ILE A 42 6.44 1.55 -8.01
N VAL A 43 6.19 2.26 -6.92
CA VAL A 43 6.85 2.09 -5.62
C VAL A 43 6.06 1.09 -4.78
N HIS A 44 6.78 0.12 -4.24
CA HIS A 44 6.22 -0.96 -3.45
C HIS A 44 6.57 -0.76 -1.98
N VAL A 45 5.57 -0.93 -1.13
CA VAL A 45 5.63 -0.71 0.33
C VAL A 45 5.01 -1.89 1.09
N PRO A 46 5.56 -2.28 2.27
CA PRO A 46 5.07 -3.45 2.99
C PRO A 46 3.67 -3.24 3.60
N SER A 47 3.22 -1.99 3.74
CA SER A 47 1.94 -1.63 4.34
C SER A 47 1.46 -0.22 4.00
N PRO A 48 0.17 0.10 4.24
CA PRO A 48 -0.36 1.46 4.08
C PRO A 48 0.41 2.48 4.93
N GLU A 49 0.74 2.15 6.17
CA GLU A 49 1.42 3.06 7.10
C GLU A 49 2.81 3.44 6.58
N SER A 50 3.54 2.48 6.01
CA SER A 50 4.84 2.74 5.38
C SER A 50 4.75 3.56 4.08
N ALA A 51 3.54 3.71 3.52
CA ALA A 51 3.26 4.52 2.34
C ALA A 51 2.98 5.99 2.69
N LEU A 52 2.41 6.26 3.87
CA LEU A 52 1.98 7.60 4.27
C LEU A 52 3.11 8.66 4.20
N PRO A 53 4.37 8.37 4.62
CA PRO A 53 5.45 9.35 4.47
C PRO A 53 5.82 9.68 3.00
N LEU A 54 5.42 8.81 2.05
CA LEU A 54 5.75 8.93 0.63
C LEU A 54 4.73 9.77 -0.16
N ILE A 55 3.63 10.17 0.48
CA ILE A 55 2.57 10.99 -0.12
C ILE A 55 2.51 12.36 0.53
N SER A 56 2.06 13.35 -0.24
CA SER A 56 1.83 14.72 0.23
C SER A 56 0.48 15.20 -0.33
N ALA A 57 -0.59 14.58 0.15
CA ALA A 57 -1.95 14.77 -0.35
C ALA A 57 -2.85 15.45 0.70
N PRO A 58 -3.94 16.12 0.29
CA PRO A 58 -4.91 16.67 1.24
C PRO A 58 -5.62 15.54 2.01
N PRO A 59 -6.20 15.83 3.19
CA PRO A 59 -6.81 14.82 4.07
C PRO A 59 -7.81 13.90 3.37
N GLN A 60 -8.59 14.45 2.44
CA GLN A 60 -9.61 13.70 1.71
C GLN A 60 -9.04 12.55 0.88
N LEU A 61 -7.86 12.77 0.28
CA LEU A 61 -7.18 11.72 -0.49
C LEU A 61 -6.50 10.70 0.43
N HIS A 62 -6.13 11.07 1.67
CA HIS A 62 -5.62 10.11 2.65
C HIS A 62 -6.70 9.12 3.07
N THR A 63 -7.92 9.58 3.29
CA THR A 63 -9.03 8.70 3.66
C THR A 63 -9.38 7.74 2.52
N ALA A 64 -9.54 8.23 1.29
CA ALA A 64 -9.77 7.35 0.14
C ALA A 64 -8.61 6.37 -0.09
N PHE A 65 -7.38 6.77 0.21
CA PHE A 65 -6.22 5.87 0.19
C PHE A 65 -6.36 4.76 1.23
N LEU A 66 -6.62 5.10 2.50
CA LEU A 66 -6.79 4.11 3.59
C LEU A 66 -7.96 3.16 3.32
N ALA A 67 -9.04 3.66 2.74
CA ALA A 67 -10.19 2.86 2.29
C ALA A 67 -9.83 1.78 1.28
N LEU A 68 -9.17 2.19 0.21
CA LEU A 68 -8.79 1.30 -0.88
C LEU A 68 -7.71 0.32 -0.41
N THR A 69 -6.77 0.78 0.41
CA THR A 69 -5.72 -0.09 0.92
C THR A 69 -6.24 -1.09 1.95
N SER A 70 -7.19 -0.75 2.82
CA SER A 70 -7.80 -1.72 3.74
C SER A 70 -8.56 -2.84 3.02
N SER A 71 -9.11 -2.54 1.83
CA SER A 71 -9.89 -3.49 1.04
C SER A 71 -9.04 -4.32 0.07
N PHE A 72 -7.97 -3.74 -0.48
CA PHE A 72 -7.24 -4.32 -1.61
C PHE A 72 -5.75 -4.53 -1.36
N TRP A 73 -5.21 -4.06 -0.23
CA TRP A 73 -3.84 -4.34 0.19
C TRP A 73 -3.78 -5.31 1.37
N PRO A 74 -2.85 -6.26 1.36
CA PRO A 74 -1.89 -6.50 0.28
C PRO A 74 -2.55 -7.17 -0.95
N GLY A 75 -2.16 -6.74 -2.15
CA GLY A 75 -2.76 -7.25 -3.37
C GLY A 75 -2.55 -6.40 -4.63
N PRO A 76 -3.30 -6.71 -5.70
CA PRO A 76 -3.05 -6.22 -7.06
C PRO A 76 -3.72 -4.86 -7.36
N LEU A 77 -3.75 -3.95 -6.38
CA LEU A 77 -4.17 -2.56 -6.58
C LEU A 77 -2.97 -1.61 -6.46
N THR A 78 -2.81 -0.72 -7.44
CA THR A 78 -1.86 0.38 -7.41
C THR A 78 -2.61 1.70 -7.33
N ILE A 79 -2.22 2.57 -6.40
CA ILE A 79 -2.88 3.85 -6.16
C ILE A 79 -1.91 4.98 -6.46
N ILE A 80 -2.34 5.95 -7.29
CA ILE A 80 -1.57 7.14 -7.65
C ILE A 80 -2.10 8.33 -6.85
N LEU A 81 -1.17 9.01 -6.17
CA LEU A 81 -1.41 10.17 -5.30
C LEU A 81 -0.29 11.21 -5.46
N PRO A 82 -0.50 12.47 -5.03
CA PRO A 82 0.57 13.45 -4.88
C PRO A 82 1.75 12.88 -4.07
N SER A 83 2.96 12.97 -4.62
CA SER A 83 4.18 12.44 -4.00
C SER A 83 4.77 13.41 -2.98
N SER A 84 5.32 12.90 -1.89
CA SER A 84 6.15 13.69 -0.98
C SER A 84 7.54 13.95 -1.57
N PRO A 85 8.30 14.94 -1.04
CA PRO A 85 9.68 15.21 -1.46
C PRO A 85 10.67 14.07 -1.18
N LEU A 86 10.29 13.06 -0.40
CA LEU A 86 11.12 11.87 -0.18
C LEU A 86 11.28 11.03 -1.45
N ILE A 87 10.33 11.09 -2.38
CA ILE A 87 10.39 10.35 -3.64
C ILE A 87 11.21 11.14 -4.67
N PRO A 88 12.31 10.58 -5.18
CA PRO A 88 13.09 11.22 -6.24
C PRO A 88 12.27 11.48 -7.52
N PRO A 89 12.43 12.63 -8.20
CA PRO A 89 11.66 12.95 -9.42
C PRO A 89 11.79 11.93 -10.55
N ILE A 90 12.91 11.21 -10.63
CA ILE A 90 13.12 10.15 -11.62
C ILE A 90 12.13 8.98 -11.45
N ILE A 91 11.66 8.71 -10.23
CA ILE A 91 10.65 7.67 -9.97
C ILE A 91 9.29 8.09 -10.54
N THR A 92 8.95 9.36 -10.39
CA THR A 92 7.63 9.91 -10.74
C THR A 92 7.59 10.48 -12.16
N SER A 93 8.69 10.40 -12.91
CA SER A 93 8.86 11.09 -14.20
C SER A 93 8.52 12.60 -14.09
N SER A 94 8.84 13.20 -12.95
CA SER A 94 8.54 14.60 -12.61
C SER A 94 7.06 15.00 -12.68
N THR A 95 6.13 14.03 -12.57
CA THR A 95 4.67 14.29 -12.60
C THR A 95 4.11 14.79 -11.27
N SER A 96 4.94 14.89 -10.23
CA SER A 96 4.54 15.21 -8.85
C SER A 96 3.56 14.21 -8.22
N THR A 97 3.39 13.04 -8.83
CA THR A 97 2.56 11.94 -8.30
C THR A 97 3.34 10.64 -8.23
N VAL A 98 3.09 9.84 -7.19
CA VAL A 98 3.71 8.52 -7.00
C VAL A 98 2.65 7.44 -7.12
N ALA A 99 3.00 6.34 -7.79
CA ALA A 99 2.20 5.13 -7.84
C ALA A 99 2.67 4.17 -6.74
N LEU A 100 1.78 3.82 -5.81
CA LEU A 100 2.11 2.97 -4.66
C LEU A 100 1.36 1.63 -4.73
N ARG A 101 1.99 0.56 -4.23
CA ARG A 101 1.40 -0.78 -4.13
C ARG A 101 1.95 -1.55 -2.93
N SER A 102 1.12 -2.37 -2.29
CA SER A 102 1.61 -3.42 -1.37
C SER A 102 1.30 -4.80 -1.94
N PRO A 103 2.29 -5.57 -2.41
CA PRO A 103 2.05 -6.89 -3.00
C PRO A 103 1.70 -7.93 -1.91
N SER A 104 0.87 -8.92 -2.26
CA SER A 104 0.48 -10.04 -1.38
C SER A 104 1.46 -11.21 -1.37
N HIS A 105 2.41 -11.22 -2.31
CA HIS A 105 3.34 -12.33 -2.47
C HIS A 105 4.29 -12.52 -1.26
N PRO A 106 4.29 -13.69 -0.58
CA PRO A 106 5.02 -13.89 0.68
C PRO A 106 6.52 -13.60 0.59
N THR A 107 7.18 -14.06 -0.47
CA THR A 107 8.62 -13.83 -0.70
C THR A 107 8.91 -12.35 -0.94
N CYS A 108 8.04 -11.66 -1.69
CA CYS A 108 8.19 -10.22 -1.95
C CYS A 108 8.08 -9.43 -0.65
N ARG A 109 7.06 -9.74 0.16
CA ARG A 109 6.83 -9.09 1.45
C ARG A 109 7.99 -9.31 2.42
N SER A 110 8.54 -10.52 2.46
CA SER A 110 9.69 -10.86 3.30
C SER A 110 10.93 -10.05 2.92
N ILE A 111 11.21 -9.94 1.61
CA ILE A 111 12.33 -9.12 1.11
C ILE A 111 12.11 -7.64 1.43
N MET A 112 10.91 -7.12 1.19
CA MET A 112 10.58 -5.71 1.48
C MET A 112 10.73 -5.38 2.96
N SER A 113 10.28 -6.28 3.85
CA SER A 113 10.47 -6.14 5.30
C SER A 113 11.96 -6.10 5.68
N ALA A 114 12.78 -6.95 5.08
CA ALA A 114 14.23 -6.98 5.32
C ALA A 114 14.96 -5.73 4.78
N CYS A 115 14.49 -5.16 3.66
CA CYS A 115 15.15 -4.01 3.01
C CYS A 115 15.01 -2.70 3.80
N LYS A 116 13.94 -2.54 4.59
CA LYS A 116 13.63 -1.32 5.36
C LYS A 116 13.59 -0.02 4.52
N VAL A 117 13.44 -0.14 3.20
CA VAL A 117 13.27 0.96 2.25
C VAL A 117 12.17 0.60 1.24
N PRO A 118 11.40 1.58 0.72
CA PRO A 118 10.47 1.31 -0.36
C PRO A 118 11.21 0.86 -1.63
N LEU A 119 10.61 -0.04 -2.40
CA LEU A 119 11.22 -0.62 -3.61
C LEU A 119 10.51 -0.13 -4.86
N ALA A 120 11.22 0.52 -5.79
CA ALA A 120 10.67 0.80 -7.11
C ALA A 120 10.83 -0.46 -7.96
N MET A 121 9.71 -1.00 -8.47
CA MET A 121 9.69 -2.34 -9.04
C MET A 121 8.73 -2.45 -10.23
N PRO A 122 9.08 -1.89 -11.41
CA PRO A 122 8.35 -2.18 -12.65
C PRO A 122 8.50 -3.66 -13.03
N SER A 123 7.73 -4.14 -14.02
CA SER A 123 7.86 -5.51 -14.54
C SER A 123 9.30 -5.82 -14.99
N ALA A 124 9.78 -7.05 -14.80
CA ALA A 124 11.18 -7.43 -15.06
C ALA A 124 11.47 -7.79 -16.53
N ASN A 125 11.00 -6.97 -17.47
CA ASN A 125 11.25 -7.10 -18.90
C ASN A 125 11.82 -5.81 -19.52
N LYS A 126 12.36 -5.87 -20.74
CA LYS A 126 12.66 -4.64 -21.50
C LYS A 126 11.37 -3.90 -21.85
N PHE A 127 11.47 -2.58 -21.97
CA PHE A 127 10.32 -1.75 -22.29
C PHE A 127 9.68 -2.17 -23.62
N GLY A 128 8.35 -2.34 -23.63
CA GLY A 128 7.58 -2.82 -24.78
C GLY A 128 7.52 -4.35 -24.95
N HIS A 129 8.31 -5.11 -24.20
CA HIS A 129 8.22 -6.58 -24.19
C HIS A 129 7.09 -7.08 -23.29
N VAL A 130 6.73 -8.36 -23.44
CA VAL A 130 5.74 -9.04 -22.59
C VAL A 130 6.29 -9.21 -21.17
N SER A 131 5.43 -8.99 -20.17
CA SER A 131 5.81 -9.08 -18.76
C SER A 131 6.17 -10.52 -18.32
N PRO A 132 7.19 -10.69 -17.47
CA PRO A 132 7.66 -12.02 -17.06
C PRO A 132 6.86 -12.56 -15.87
N THR A 133 6.50 -13.84 -15.92
CA THR A 133 5.78 -14.55 -14.84
C THR A 133 6.60 -15.70 -14.23
N THR A 134 7.79 -15.96 -14.79
CA THR A 134 8.74 -16.98 -14.35
C THR A 134 10.14 -16.40 -14.30
N ARG A 135 11.02 -17.01 -13.47
CA ARG A 135 12.43 -16.64 -13.43
C ARG A 135 13.11 -16.84 -14.79
N GLU A 136 12.69 -17.85 -15.57
CA GLU A 136 13.23 -18.14 -16.89
C GLU A 136 12.94 -17.00 -17.86
N HIS A 137 11.75 -16.39 -17.80
CA HIS A 137 11.45 -15.20 -18.61
C HIS A 137 12.39 -14.04 -18.27
N VAL A 138 12.66 -13.82 -16.98
CA VAL A 138 13.60 -12.78 -16.53
C VAL A 138 15.03 -13.08 -16.99
N MET A 139 15.48 -14.33 -16.87
CA MET A 139 16.83 -14.75 -17.27
C MET A 139 17.05 -14.62 -18.78
N CYS A 140 16.05 -14.97 -19.58
CA CYS A 140 16.07 -14.76 -21.03
C CYS A 140 16.16 -13.28 -21.40
N GLU A 141 15.44 -12.42 -20.69
CA GLU A 141 15.48 -10.97 -20.95
C GLU A 141 16.79 -10.31 -20.47
N PHE A 142 17.26 -10.71 -19.29
CA PHE A 142 18.43 -10.15 -18.60
C PHE A 142 19.44 -11.25 -18.24
N PRO A 143 20.25 -11.73 -19.20
CA PRO A 143 21.20 -12.82 -18.95
C PRO A 143 22.29 -12.49 -17.91
N THR A 144 22.57 -11.22 -17.68
CA THR A 144 23.60 -10.74 -16.73
C THR A 144 23.16 -9.45 -16.04
N GLY A 145 23.75 -9.15 -14.88
CA GLY A 145 23.62 -7.85 -14.20
C GLY A 145 22.26 -7.60 -13.52
N VAL A 146 21.47 -8.65 -13.30
CA VAL A 146 20.27 -8.66 -12.46
C VAL A 146 20.36 -9.90 -11.58
N LEU A 147 20.23 -9.73 -10.27
CA LEU A 147 20.06 -10.86 -9.35
C LEU A 147 18.61 -11.34 -9.45
N ILE A 148 18.36 -12.65 -9.47
CA ILE A 148 17.00 -13.18 -9.61
C ILE A 148 16.67 -13.98 -8.35
N VAL A 149 15.55 -13.66 -7.72
CA VAL A 149 15.01 -14.45 -6.61
C VAL A 149 14.38 -15.71 -7.19
N ASP A 150 14.91 -16.86 -6.76
CA ASP A 150 14.44 -18.18 -7.15
C ASP A 150 13.66 -18.81 -5.99
N GLU A 151 12.39 -19.13 -6.22
CA GLU A 151 11.52 -19.78 -5.24
C GLU A 151 11.51 -21.32 -5.40
N GLY A 152 12.30 -21.84 -6.35
CA GLY A 152 12.29 -23.24 -6.72
C GLY A 152 10.92 -23.69 -7.25
N GLU A 153 10.63 -24.98 -7.11
CA GLU A 153 9.34 -25.57 -7.50
C GLU A 153 8.17 -25.12 -6.61
N SER A 154 8.45 -24.45 -5.49
CA SER A 154 7.47 -23.97 -4.51
C SER A 154 6.75 -22.67 -4.93
N SER A 155 6.75 -22.34 -6.22
CA SER A 155 5.95 -21.23 -6.77
C SER A 155 4.46 -21.57 -6.58
N THR A 156 3.91 -21.22 -5.42
CA THR A 156 2.52 -21.45 -5.05
C THR A 156 1.62 -20.59 -5.93
N SER A 157 1.20 -21.17 -7.05
CA SER A 157 -0.16 -21.26 -7.64
C SER A 157 -1.20 -20.14 -7.51
N GLU A 158 -0.93 -18.97 -6.95
CA GLU A 158 -1.88 -17.83 -6.93
C GLU A 158 -1.34 -16.66 -7.77
N LYS A 159 -0.83 -16.99 -8.97
CA LYS A 159 -0.41 -15.99 -9.95
C LYS A 159 -1.64 -15.43 -10.65
N VAL A 160 -1.93 -14.15 -10.41
CA VAL A 160 -2.89 -13.36 -11.20
C VAL A 160 -2.45 -13.30 -12.67
N GLY A 161 -1.14 -13.29 -12.94
CA GLY A 161 -0.57 -13.40 -14.30
C GLY A 161 -0.72 -12.16 -15.18
N ILE A 162 -1.43 -11.14 -14.70
CA ILE A 162 -1.56 -9.81 -15.31
C ILE A 162 -1.16 -8.73 -14.30
N GLU A 163 -0.80 -7.54 -14.77
CA GLU A 163 -0.41 -6.44 -13.88
C GLU A 163 -1.56 -5.92 -13.00
N SER A 164 -1.20 -5.17 -11.95
CA SER A 164 -2.16 -4.55 -11.04
C SER A 164 -3.10 -3.57 -11.74
N THR A 165 -4.33 -3.47 -11.23
CA THR A 165 -5.22 -2.34 -11.51
C THR A 165 -4.54 -1.06 -11.03
N VAL A 166 -4.53 0.00 -11.84
CA VAL A 166 -3.99 1.30 -11.46
C VAL A 166 -5.13 2.31 -11.36
N VAL A 167 -5.30 2.88 -10.19
CA VAL A 167 -6.23 3.97 -9.92
C VAL A 167 -5.48 5.25 -9.59
N LYS A 168 -6.01 6.39 -10.00
CA LYS A 168 -5.55 7.71 -9.62
C LYS A 168 -6.60 8.37 -8.74
N LEU A 169 -6.16 8.84 -7.58
CA LEU A 169 -6.97 9.65 -6.67
C LEU A 169 -6.68 11.12 -6.93
N SER A 170 -7.73 11.93 -6.99
CA SER A 170 -7.65 13.38 -7.19
C SER A 170 -8.84 14.06 -6.52
N VAL A 171 -8.72 15.35 -6.23
CA VAL A 171 -9.84 16.18 -5.80
C VAL A 171 -10.44 16.85 -7.03
N ASP A 172 -11.75 16.71 -7.22
CA ASP A 172 -12.46 17.36 -8.33
C ASP A 172 -12.67 18.87 -8.07
N PRO A 173 -13.14 19.66 -9.06
CA PRO A 173 -13.39 21.09 -8.86
C PRO A 173 -14.46 21.40 -7.81
N GLY A 174 -15.32 20.43 -7.45
CA GLY A 174 -16.33 20.55 -6.40
C GLY A 174 -15.81 20.23 -5.00
N GLY A 175 -14.53 19.83 -4.87
CA GLY A 175 -13.91 19.45 -3.61
C GLY A 175 -14.12 18.00 -3.21
N ALA A 176 -14.74 17.17 -4.06
CA ALA A 176 -14.98 15.76 -3.79
C ALA A 176 -13.82 14.88 -4.29
N THR A 177 -13.61 13.74 -3.63
CA THR A 177 -12.62 12.76 -4.08
C THR A 177 -13.11 12.05 -5.35
N ALA A 178 -12.33 12.17 -6.42
CA ALA A 178 -12.53 11.49 -7.69
C ALA A 178 -11.52 10.35 -7.87
N VAL A 179 -12.00 9.21 -8.36
CA VAL A 179 -11.18 8.03 -8.65
C VAL A 179 -11.23 7.68 -10.13
N GLN A 180 -10.06 7.67 -10.76
CA GLN A 180 -9.92 7.36 -12.18
C GLN A 180 -9.12 6.07 -12.35
N ILE A 181 -9.67 5.08 -13.06
CA ILE A 181 -8.91 3.88 -13.44
C ILE A 181 -8.07 4.21 -14.68
N LEU A 182 -6.75 4.10 -14.55
CA LEU A 182 -5.80 4.32 -15.65
C LEU A 182 -5.36 3.01 -16.31
N ARG A 183 -5.34 1.92 -15.55
CA ARG A 183 -5.06 0.58 -16.07
C ARG A 183 -6.04 -0.42 -15.46
N PRO A 184 -6.90 -1.07 -16.26
CA PRO A 184 -7.72 -2.17 -15.79
C PRO A 184 -6.87 -3.37 -15.38
N GLY A 185 -7.32 -4.08 -14.35
CA GLY A 185 -6.75 -5.33 -13.86
C GLY A 185 -7.83 -6.14 -13.15
N VAL A 186 -7.45 -7.03 -12.24
CA VAL A 186 -8.43 -7.88 -11.50
C VAL A 186 -9.31 -7.09 -10.52
N VAL A 187 -8.84 -5.96 -10.00
CA VAL A 187 -9.67 -5.06 -9.19
C VAL A 187 -10.51 -4.20 -10.13
N THR A 188 -11.82 -4.41 -10.12
CA THR A 188 -12.77 -3.75 -11.04
C THR A 188 -13.25 -2.39 -10.51
N SER A 189 -13.81 -1.55 -11.37
CA SER A 189 -14.43 -0.28 -10.96
C SER A 189 -15.51 -0.45 -9.89
N ARG A 190 -16.35 -1.48 -10.03
CA ARG A 190 -17.39 -1.79 -9.04
C ARG A 190 -16.80 -2.14 -7.68
N MET A 191 -15.69 -2.87 -7.65
CA MET A 191 -14.99 -3.19 -6.40
C MET A 191 -14.40 -1.92 -5.77
N VAL A 192 -13.74 -1.07 -6.58
CA VAL A 192 -13.19 0.21 -6.12
C VAL A 192 -14.29 1.10 -5.52
N SER A 193 -15.43 1.24 -6.20
CA SER A 193 -16.58 2.00 -5.68
C SER A 193 -17.10 1.43 -4.36
N GLY A 194 -17.29 0.11 -4.27
CA GLY A 194 -17.74 -0.53 -3.03
C GLY A 194 -16.77 -0.32 -1.86
N GLY A 195 -15.46 -0.36 -2.11
CA GLY A 195 -14.45 -0.07 -1.08
C GLY A 195 -14.46 1.39 -0.60
N MET A 196 -14.90 2.32 -1.44
CA MET A 196 -15.09 3.72 -1.03
C MET A 196 -16.40 3.97 -0.29
N GLU A 197 -17.49 3.30 -0.69
CA GLU A 197 -18.78 3.35 0.02
C GLU A 197 -18.65 2.85 1.46
N ASP A 198 -17.84 1.81 1.69
CA ASP A 198 -17.54 1.28 3.03
C ASP A 198 -17.04 2.39 4.00
N VAL A 199 -16.32 3.40 3.53
CA VAL A 199 -15.75 4.49 4.36
C VAL A 199 -16.80 5.41 4.94
N GLY A 200 -17.78 5.81 4.13
CA GLY A 200 -18.88 6.69 4.56
C GLY A 200 -19.81 6.02 5.57
N GLU A 201 -19.66 4.70 5.74
CA GLU A 201 -20.36 3.88 6.73
C GLU A 201 -19.40 3.35 7.83
N THR A 202 -18.16 3.83 7.86
CA THR A 202 -17.13 3.40 8.82
C THR A 202 -16.98 4.41 9.95
N VAL A 203 -16.94 3.92 11.19
CA VAL A 203 -16.45 4.67 12.36
C VAL A 203 -14.96 4.42 12.50
N VAL A 204 -14.17 5.47 12.63
CA VAL A 204 -12.72 5.38 12.81
C VAL A 204 -12.37 5.59 14.26
N VAL A 205 -11.60 4.66 14.81
CA VAL A 205 -11.01 4.73 16.14
C VAL A 205 -9.49 4.75 15.99
N ASP A 206 -8.89 5.93 16.09
CA ASP A 206 -7.46 6.13 15.85
C ASP A 206 -6.59 5.94 17.10
N PHE A 207 -5.29 5.75 16.90
CA PHE A 207 -4.27 5.70 17.93
C PHE A 207 -2.95 6.26 17.37
N GLY A 208 -2.38 7.24 18.06
CA GLY A 208 -1.12 7.87 17.66
C GLY A 208 -1.21 8.76 16.42
N GLY A 209 -2.41 9.22 16.04
CA GLY A 209 -2.62 10.09 14.89
C GLY A 209 -2.43 9.41 13.53
N ILE A 210 -2.42 8.06 13.49
CA ILE A 210 -2.14 7.29 12.27
C ILE A 210 -3.22 7.53 11.21
N MET A 211 -4.47 7.72 11.66
CA MET A 211 -5.65 7.89 10.82
C MET A 211 -6.31 9.27 10.97
N GLU A 212 -5.61 10.28 11.49
CA GLU A 212 -6.13 11.65 11.69
C GLU A 212 -6.78 12.24 10.42
N GLY A 213 -6.27 11.86 9.24
CA GLY A 213 -6.85 12.27 7.96
C GLY A 213 -8.32 11.85 7.74
N MET A 214 -8.83 10.87 8.51
CA MET A 214 -10.18 10.32 8.35
C MET A 214 -11.26 11.08 9.15
N GLU A 215 -10.91 12.03 10.02
CA GLU A 215 -11.87 12.72 10.91
C GLU A 215 -12.99 13.46 10.18
N GLY A 216 -12.76 13.89 8.94
CA GLY A 216 -13.73 14.59 8.11
C GLY A 216 -14.45 13.75 7.05
N GLU A 217 -14.14 12.46 6.92
CA GLU A 217 -14.70 11.59 5.87
C GLU A 217 -15.34 10.31 6.39
N ALA A 218 -14.85 9.79 7.52
CA ALA A 218 -15.50 8.71 8.23
C ALA A 218 -16.89 9.15 8.70
N LEU A 219 -17.80 8.19 8.88
CA LEU A 219 -19.12 8.46 9.46
C LEU A 219 -18.99 9.12 10.84
N ALA A 220 -17.99 8.69 11.61
CA ALA A 220 -17.57 9.33 12.83
C ALA A 220 -16.10 8.98 13.12
N TYR A 221 -15.43 9.82 13.89
CA TYR A 221 -14.03 9.65 14.25
C TYR A 221 -13.79 9.93 15.73
N ARG A 222 -12.93 9.14 16.36
CA ARG A 222 -12.44 9.39 17.72
C ARG A 222 -11.03 8.80 17.88
N THR A 223 -10.18 9.46 18.65
CA THR A 223 -8.85 8.94 18.98
C THR A 223 -8.84 8.28 20.37
N LEU A 224 -8.09 7.19 20.51
CA LEU A 224 -7.77 6.55 21.79
C LEU A 224 -6.64 7.27 22.52
N SER A 225 -5.67 7.79 21.76
CA SER A 225 -4.60 8.67 22.25
C SER A 225 -3.97 9.35 21.05
N GLY A 226 -4.03 10.68 20.99
CA GLY A 226 -3.42 11.44 19.89
C GLY A 226 -1.90 11.31 19.87
N GLY A 227 -1.26 11.15 21.04
CA GLY A 227 0.19 10.97 21.17
C GLY A 227 0.67 9.52 21.15
N GLY A 228 -0.25 8.54 21.09
CA GLY A 228 0.09 7.11 21.14
C GLY A 228 0.43 6.61 22.56
N ASP A 229 -0.08 7.25 23.61
CA ASP A 229 0.08 6.79 24.99
C ASP A 229 -0.85 5.61 25.29
N ALA A 230 -0.26 4.46 25.62
CA ALA A 230 -1.03 3.24 25.88
C ALA A 230 -1.88 3.32 27.15
N GLY A 231 -1.46 4.12 28.14
CA GLY A 231 -2.18 4.31 29.40
C GLY A 231 -3.46 5.12 29.21
N GLU A 232 -3.40 6.18 28.41
CA GLU A 232 -4.54 6.96 27.95
C GLU A 232 -5.51 6.08 27.15
N ALA A 233 -4.99 5.42 26.12
CA ALA A 233 -5.78 4.52 25.27
C ALA A 233 -6.49 3.44 26.11
N GLY A 234 -5.79 2.82 27.06
CA GLY A 234 -6.35 1.80 27.94
C GLY A 234 -7.48 2.29 28.85
N ARG A 235 -7.51 3.58 29.23
CA ARG A 235 -8.59 4.16 30.04
C ARG A 235 -9.86 4.39 29.24
N VAL A 236 -9.72 4.78 27.97
CA VAL A 236 -10.86 5.22 27.13
C VAL A 236 -11.34 4.16 26.13
N VAL A 237 -10.59 3.08 25.90
CA VAL A 237 -10.88 2.09 24.85
C VAL A 237 -12.31 1.54 24.90
N TYR A 238 -12.83 1.18 26.08
CA TYR A 238 -14.20 0.65 26.17
C TYR A 238 -15.27 1.71 25.93
N GLU A 239 -15.06 2.93 26.42
CA GLU A 239 -15.97 4.04 26.19
C GLU A 239 -16.01 4.40 24.71
N THR A 240 -14.85 4.45 24.05
CA THR A 240 -14.73 4.69 22.62
C THR A 240 -15.36 3.59 21.79
N LEU A 241 -15.18 2.32 22.13
CA LEU A 241 -15.81 1.21 21.42
C LEU A 241 -17.33 1.21 21.58
N ARG A 242 -17.85 1.47 22.80
CA ARG A 242 -19.29 1.63 23.02
C ARG A 242 -19.88 2.80 22.23
N TRP A 243 -19.18 3.92 22.21
CA TRP A 243 -19.58 5.05 21.38
C TRP A 243 -19.64 4.66 19.91
N ALA A 244 -18.67 3.90 19.39
CA ALA A 244 -18.67 3.46 18.00
C ALA A 244 -19.88 2.57 17.65
N GLU A 245 -20.34 1.73 18.58
CA GLU A 245 -21.57 0.94 18.44
C GLU A 245 -22.86 1.79 18.37
N GLU A 246 -22.84 2.97 18.99
CA GLU A 246 -23.99 3.89 19.04
C GLU A 246 -24.09 4.82 17.81
N VAL A 247 -23.05 4.89 16.97
CA VAL A 247 -23.05 5.73 15.77
C VAL A 247 -24.07 5.17 14.76
N THR A 248 -25.15 5.91 14.56
CA THR A 248 -26.23 5.51 13.65
C THR A 248 -25.72 5.49 12.20
N GLY A 249 -25.90 4.35 11.53
CA GLY A 249 -25.44 4.13 10.15
C GLY A 249 -24.06 3.47 10.04
N ALA A 250 -23.37 3.27 11.17
CA ALA A 250 -22.09 2.58 11.19
C ALA A 250 -22.27 1.10 10.82
N LYS A 251 -21.52 0.64 9.82
CA LYS A 251 -21.41 -0.79 9.47
C LYS A 251 -20.04 -1.37 9.82
N TRP A 252 -19.03 -0.52 9.92
CA TRP A 252 -17.64 -0.92 10.14
C TRP A 252 -16.99 -0.06 11.22
N ILE A 253 -16.04 -0.65 11.96
CA ILE A 253 -15.12 0.08 12.84
C ILE A 253 -13.71 -0.14 12.30
N ALA A 254 -13.03 0.93 11.91
CA ALA A 254 -11.64 0.91 11.47
C ALA A 254 -10.71 1.31 12.62
N LEU A 255 -9.67 0.51 12.83
CA LEU A 255 -8.68 0.65 13.89
C LEU A 255 -7.28 0.49 13.28
N PRO A 256 -6.25 1.18 13.80
CA PRO A 256 -4.89 1.03 13.28
C PRO A 256 -4.33 -0.35 13.66
N ASP A 257 -3.44 -0.90 12.83
CA ASP A 257 -2.78 -2.18 13.13
C ASP A 257 -1.72 -2.02 14.23
N LEU A 258 -2.19 -2.11 15.47
CA LEU A 258 -1.35 -1.97 16.65
C LEU A 258 -0.31 -3.09 16.80
N ARG A 259 -0.41 -4.22 16.07
CA ARG A 259 0.60 -5.30 16.13
C ARG A 259 1.98 -4.84 15.66
N ARG A 260 2.03 -3.76 14.88
CA ARG A 260 3.27 -3.17 14.36
C ARG A 260 3.89 -2.14 15.31
N VAL A 261 3.20 -1.81 16.41
CA VAL A 261 3.72 -0.96 17.47
C VAL A 261 4.51 -1.83 18.44
N ASP A 262 5.84 -1.63 18.44
CA ASP A 262 6.83 -2.33 19.27
C ASP A 262 6.88 -1.72 20.68
N ASP A 263 5.75 -1.79 21.39
CA ASP A 263 5.60 -1.31 22.76
C ASP A 263 4.71 -2.29 23.54
N GLU A 264 5.30 -2.96 24.54
CA GLU A 264 4.61 -3.93 25.40
C GLU A 264 3.44 -3.30 26.16
N SER A 265 3.47 -1.98 26.40
CA SER A 265 2.39 -1.28 27.10
C SER A 265 1.10 -1.23 26.28
N VAL A 266 1.19 -1.36 24.94
CA VAL A 266 0.04 -1.32 24.02
C VAL A 266 -0.67 -2.67 23.95
N GLU A 267 -0.05 -3.78 24.36
CA GLU A 267 -0.64 -5.15 24.29
C GLU A 267 -2.01 -5.25 24.97
N GLY A 268 -2.18 -4.58 26.11
CA GLY A 268 -3.47 -4.53 26.80
C GLY A 268 -4.56 -3.79 26.01
N VAL A 269 -4.19 -2.84 25.15
CA VAL A 269 -5.13 -2.16 24.23
C VAL A 269 -5.43 -3.06 23.03
N LYS A 270 -4.39 -3.75 22.49
CA LYS A 270 -4.53 -4.72 21.38
C LYS A 270 -5.54 -5.82 21.69
N ASP A 271 -5.38 -6.50 22.83
CA ASP A 271 -6.26 -7.60 23.24
C ASP A 271 -7.73 -7.14 23.37
N ARG A 272 -7.96 -5.94 23.91
CA ARG A 272 -9.31 -5.40 24.08
C ARG A 272 -9.99 -5.07 22.76
N ILE A 273 -9.27 -4.43 21.85
CA ILE A 273 -9.76 -4.12 20.50
C ILE A 273 -10.06 -5.43 19.74
N TRP A 274 -9.15 -6.39 19.80
CA TRP A 274 -9.30 -7.69 19.16
C TRP A 274 -10.56 -8.44 19.62
N ARG A 275 -10.80 -8.48 20.94
CA ARG A 275 -12.01 -9.10 21.51
C ARG A 275 -13.28 -8.37 21.13
N ALA A 276 -13.25 -7.05 21.05
CA ALA A 276 -14.41 -6.26 20.62
C ALA A 276 -14.77 -6.52 19.14
N ALA A 277 -13.77 -6.74 18.29
CA ALA A 277 -13.98 -7.14 16.89
C ALA A 277 -14.45 -8.59 16.71
N SER A 278 -14.80 -9.31 17.79
CA SER A 278 -15.13 -10.75 17.77
C SER A 278 -14.04 -11.62 17.14
N GLY A 279 -12.79 -11.13 17.13
CA GLY A 279 -11.66 -11.78 16.45
C GLY A 279 -11.75 -11.80 14.92
N ILE A 280 -12.59 -10.95 14.32
CA ILE A 280 -12.73 -10.84 12.86
C ILE A 280 -12.06 -9.53 12.43
N VAL A 281 -10.92 -9.64 11.75
CA VAL A 281 -10.22 -8.50 11.12
C VAL A 281 -10.17 -8.72 9.61
N LYS A 282 -10.73 -7.78 8.84
CA LYS A 282 -10.72 -7.81 7.37
C LYS A 282 -9.25 -7.73 6.92
N GLY A 283 -8.76 -8.74 6.19
CA GLY A 283 -7.34 -8.88 5.81
C GLY A 283 -6.64 -10.11 6.38
N GLU A 284 -7.29 -10.88 7.26
CA GLU A 284 -6.81 -12.20 7.70
C GLU A 284 -7.53 -13.33 6.93
N LYS A 285 -6.90 -13.76 5.84
CA LYS A 285 -6.90 -15.14 5.32
C LYS A 285 -5.59 -15.39 4.59
#